data_AF-A0A7S0GG11-F1
#
_entry.id   AF-A0A7S0GG11-F1
#
_cell.length_a   1.000
_cell.length_b   1.000
_cell.length_c   1.000
_cell.angle_alpha   90.00
_cell.angle_beta   90.00
_cell.angle_gamma   90.00
#
_symmetry.space_group_name_H-M   'P 1'
#
loop_
_entity.id
_entity.type
_entity.pdbx_description
1 polymer ?
#
loop_
_entity_poly.entity_id
_entity_poly.type
_entity_poly.pdbx_seq_one_letter_code
_entity_poly.pdbx_strand_id
1 'polypeptide(L)'
;DARKASASAALDSYQAASGVASVDLPPTHPIRLGLALNFSVFYYEILNSPERACHIAKQAFDDAIAELDTLSEESYKDSTLIMQLLRDNLTLWTSDQSGEADAPAPEGSTEEDKVQNEA
;
A
#
# COMPACT_ATOMS: atom_id res chain seq x y z
N ASP A 1 -22.61 -8.67 0.19
CA ASP A 1 -21.36 -9.46 0.25
C ASP A 1 -20.62 -9.10 1.54
N ALA A 2 -20.41 -10.07 2.43
CA ALA A 2 -19.78 -9.86 3.72
C ALA A 2 -18.33 -9.38 3.59
N ARG A 3 -17.59 -9.85 2.58
CA ARG A 3 -16.19 -9.44 2.36
C ARG A 3 -16.10 -7.95 2.05
N LYS A 4 -16.96 -7.46 1.15
CA LYS A 4 -17.00 -6.05 0.77
C LYS A 4 -17.34 -5.14 1.96
N ALA A 5 -18.29 -5.55 2.79
CA ALA A 5 -18.67 -4.80 3.99
C ALA A 5 -17.51 -4.74 5.01
N SER A 6 -16.85 -5.87 5.28
CA SER A 6 -15.70 -5.93 6.18
C SER A 6 -14.51 -5.11 5.66
N ALA A 7 -14.23 -5.16 4.35
CA ALA A 7 -13.17 -4.37 3.73
C ALA A 7 -13.45 -2.86 3.85
N SER A 8 -14.70 -2.43 3.65
CA SER A 8 -15.08 -1.02 3.84
C SER A 8 -14.86 -0.58 5.29
N ALA A 9 -15.33 -1.35 6.26
CA ALA A 9 -15.17 -1.01 7.68
C ALA A 9 -13.69 -0.99 8.12
N ALA A 10 -12.88 -1.92 7.59
CA ALA A 10 -11.45 -1.93 7.82
C ALA A 10 -10.77 -0.70 7.22
N LEU A 11 -11.13 -0.30 6.00
CA LEU A 11 -10.62 0.91 5.35
C LEU A 11 -10.92 2.16 6.18
N ASP A 12 -12.16 2.32 6.63
CA ASP A 12 -12.58 3.46 7.47
C ASP A 12 -11.77 3.51 8.78
N SER A 13 -11.55 2.33 9.39
CA SER A 13 -10.79 2.21 10.64
C SER A 13 -9.31 2.56 10.44
N TYR A 14 -8.69 2.08 9.36
CA TYR A 14 -7.31 2.42 9.02
C TYR A 14 -7.16 3.92 8.72
N GLN A 15 -8.09 4.52 7.96
CA GLN A 15 -8.06 5.95 7.66
C GLN A 15 -8.19 6.80 8.92
N ALA A 16 -9.13 6.46 9.81
CA ALA A 16 -9.29 7.15 11.08
C ALA A 16 -8.03 7.05 11.95
N ALA A 17 -7.45 5.86 12.08
CA ALA A 17 -6.20 5.65 12.80
C ALA A 17 -5.03 6.42 12.18
N SER A 18 -4.92 6.45 10.85
CA SER A 18 -3.86 7.19 10.15
C SER A 18 -3.99 8.69 10.36
N GLY A 19 -5.22 9.21 10.37
CA GLY A 19 -5.50 10.61 10.70
C GLY A 19 -4.97 10.98 12.08
N VAL A 20 -5.34 10.20 13.11
CA VAL A 20 -4.87 10.44 14.49
C VAL A 20 -3.35 10.28 14.60
N ALA A 21 -2.79 9.18 14.10
CA ALA A 21 -1.36 8.91 14.17
C ALA A 21 -0.51 9.97 13.46
N SER A 22 -1.01 10.57 12.37
CA SER A 22 -0.28 11.60 11.63
C SER A 22 -0.10 12.91 12.41
N VAL A 23 -1.00 13.18 13.36
CA VAL A 23 -0.99 14.39 14.21
C VAL A 23 -0.24 14.13 15.51
N ASP A 24 -0.50 12.98 16.15
CA ASP A 24 -0.08 12.74 17.53
C ASP A 24 1.26 12.00 17.65
N LEU A 25 1.71 11.33 16.58
CA LEU A 25 2.90 10.47 16.62
C LEU A 25 3.92 10.90 15.56
N PRO A 26 5.23 10.97 15.90
CA PRO A 26 6.26 11.23 14.90
C PRO A 26 6.29 10.11 13.85
N PRO A 27 6.75 10.38 12.61
CA PRO A 27 6.81 9.38 11.52
C PRO A 27 7.54 8.10 11.89
N THR A 28 8.48 8.21 12.81
CA THR A 28 9.33 7.12 13.27
C THR A 28 8.74 6.31 14.42
N HIS A 29 7.59 6.72 14.99
CA HIS A 29 6.99 6.02 16.11
C HIS A 29 6.54 4.59 15.72
N PRO A 30 6.86 3.54 16.51
CA PRO A 30 6.52 2.15 16.18
C PRO A 30 5.05 1.92 15.86
N ILE A 31 4.14 2.55 16.60
CA ILE A 31 2.69 2.45 16.35
C ILE A 31 2.30 3.03 14.97
N ARG A 32 2.86 4.20 14.60
CA ARG A 32 2.56 4.84 13.31
C ARG A 32 3.15 4.04 12.15
N LEU A 33 4.38 3.54 12.31
CA LEU A 33 5.02 2.65 11.35
C LEU A 33 4.25 1.33 11.18
N GLY A 34 3.86 0.68 12.29
CA GLY A 34 3.11 -0.56 12.27
C GLY A 34 1.72 -0.40 11.64
N LEU A 35 1.08 0.75 11.87
CA LEU A 35 -0.15 1.12 11.20
C LEU A 35 0.04 1.22 9.68
N ALA A 36 1.08 1.94 9.22
CA ALA A 36 1.37 2.06 7.79
C ALA A 36 1.71 0.71 7.14
N LEU A 37 2.47 -0.13 7.84
CA LEU A 37 2.79 -1.50 7.40
C LEU A 37 1.49 -2.30 7.18
N ASN A 38 0.64 -2.40 8.20
CA ASN A 38 -0.60 -3.17 8.09
C ASN A 38 -1.56 -2.59 7.06
N PHE A 39 -1.61 -1.26 6.94
CA PHE A 39 -2.47 -0.61 5.97
C PHE A 39 -1.99 -0.86 4.53
N SER A 40 -0.67 -0.86 4.30
CA SER A 40 -0.11 -1.23 2.99
C SER A 40 -0.45 -2.67 2.61
N VAL A 41 -0.31 -3.63 3.54
CA VAL A 41 -0.69 -5.04 3.34
C VAL A 41 -2.19 -5.17 3.05
N PHE A 42 -3.03 -4.42 3.76
CA PHE A 42 -4.47 -4.39 3.48
C PHE A 42 -4.79 -3.92 2.05
N TYR A 43 -4.13 -2.87 1.58
CA TYR A 43 -4.29 -2.43 0.18
C TYR A 43 -3.83 -3.48 -0.82
N TYR A 44 -2.74 -4.20 -0.52
CA TYR A 44 -2.21 -5.25 -1.38
C TYR A 44 -3.12 -6.48 -1.42
N GLU A 45 -3.36 -7.11 -0.27
CA GLU A 45 -4.02 -8.42 -0.18
C GLU A 45 -5.55 -8.35 -0.22
N ILE A 46 -6.15 -7.30 0.34
CA ILE A 46 -7.61 -7.23 0.51
C ILE A 46 -8.26 -6.42 -0.60
N LEU A 47 -7.66 -5.27 -0.95
CA LEU A 47 -8.17 -4.36 -1.97
C LEU A 47 -7.53 -4.56 -3.36
N ASN A 48 -6.56 -5.47 -3.50
CA ASN A 48 -5.87 -5.77 -4.76
C ASN A 48 -5.37 -4.50 -5.47
N SER A 49 -4.79 -3.58 -4.70
CA SER A 49 -4.35 -2.26 -5.14
C SER A 49 -2.85 -2.09 -4.86
N PRO A 50 -1.97 -2.80 -5.59
CA PRO A 50 -0.53 -2.85 -5.31
C PRO A 50 0.14 -1.48 -5.40
N GLU A 51 -0.29 -0.62 -6.34
CA GLU A 51 0.23 0.74 -6.50
C GLU A 51 0.03 1.58 -5.23
N ARG A 52 -1.16 1.53 -4.63
CA ARG A 52 -1.45 2.25 -3.37
C ARG A 52 -0.70 1.62 -2.20
N ALA A 53 -0.60 0.30 -2.14
CA ALA A 53 0.16 -0.39 -1.10
C ALA A 53 1.63 0.07 -1.09
N CYS A 54 2.28 0.04 -2.26
CA CYS A 54 3.65 0.51 -2.44
C CYS A 54 3.80 1.99 -2.09
N HIS A 55 2.84 2.84 -2.48
CA HIS A 55 2.87 4.26 -2.15
C HIS A 55 2.88 4.50 -0.62
N ILE A 56 1.96 3.85 0.11
CA ILE A 56 1.87 3.98 1.58
C ILE A 56 3.13 3.47 2.26
N ALA A 57 3.60 2.28 1.87
CA ALA A 57 4.79 1.69 2.47
C ALA A 57 6.04 2.53 2.19
N LYS A 58 6.20 3.04 0.96
CA LYS A 58 7.32 3.89 0.57
C LYS A 58 7.29 5.22 1.30
N GLN A 59 6.13 5.88 1.37
CA GLN A 59 6.00 7.15 2.07
C GLN A 59 6.35 7.00 3.56
N ALA A 60 5.80 5.98 4.24
CA ALA A 60 6.10 5.75 5.66
C ALA A 60 7.59 5.44 5.90
N PHE A 61 8.23 4.70 5.00
CA PHE A 61 9.67 4.44 5.06
C PHE A 61 10.49 5.72 4.87
N ASP A 62 10.19 6.51 3.82
CA ASP A 62 10.90 7.75 3.50
C ASP A 62 10.76 8.80 4.62
N ASP A 63 9.54 9.00 5.12
CA ASP A 63 9.24 9.93 6.22
C ASP A 63 10.01 9.53 7.49
N ALA A 64 10.09 8.23 7.79
CA ALA A 64 10.83 7.73 8.94
C ALA A 64 12.35 7.84 8.77
N ILE A 65 12.89 7.67 7.56
CA ILE A 65 14.31 7.90 7.28
C ILE A 65 14.66 9.38 7.46
N ALA A 66 13.79 10.30 7.04
CA ALA A 66 14.01 11.74 7.17
C ALA A 66 14.11 12.21 8.63
N GLU A 67 13.46 11.51 9.55
CA GLU A 67 13.41 11.85 10.97
C GLU A 67 14.06 10.80 11.88
N LEU A 68 14.88 9.89 11.34
CA LEU A 68 15.45 8.75 12.09
C LEU A 68 16.30 9.20 13.29
N ASP A 69 16.92 10.37 13.21
CA ASP A 69 17.73 10.96 14.28
C ASP A 69 16.91 11.39 15.51
N THR A 70 15.58 11.50 15.38
CA THR A 70 14.66 11.90 16.46
C THR A 70 14.21 10.73 17.35
N LEU A 71 14.64 9.51 17.01
CA LEU A 71 14.13 8.30 17.61
C LEU A 71 14.68 8.07 19.02
N SER A 72 13.83 7.63 19.94
CA SER A 72 14.27 7.24 21.28
C SER A 72 14.95 5.86 21.29
N GLU A 73 15.94 5.67 22.15
CA GLU A 73 16.61 4.36 22.31
C GLU A 73 15.64 3.23 22.66
N GLU A 74 14.60 3.53 23.44
CA GLU A 74 13.57 2.57 23.84
C GLU A 74 12.80 2.01 22.64
N SER A 75 12.50 2.85 21.66
CA SER A 75 11.72 2.49 20.47
C SER A 75 12.58 2.14 19.26
N TYR A 76 13.92 2.21 19.37
CA TYR A 76 14.85 2.00 18.27
C TYR A 76 14.77 0.64 17.62
N LYS A 77 14.75 -0.41 18.44
CA LYS A 77 14.69 -1.78 17.92
C LYS A 77 13.38 -2.05 17.19
N ASP A 78 12.27 -1.60 17.74
CA ASP A 78 10.94 -1.85 17.17
C ASP A 78 10.74 -1.05 15.88
N SER A 79 11.10 0.23 15.88
CA SER A 79 10.96 1.09 14.70
C SER A 79 11.82 0.60 13.55
N THR A 80 13.08 0.27 13.80
CA THR A 80 13.99 -0.25 12.77
C THR A 80 13.54 -1.61 12.23
N LEU A 81 13.00 -2.49 13.08
CA LEU A 81 12.41 -3.75 12.64
C LEU A 81 11.21 -3.51 11.71
N ILE A 82 10.31 -2.60 12.05
CA ILE A 82 9.13 -2.31 11.21
C ILE A 82 9.55 -1.65 9.89
N MET A 83 10.52 -0.73 9.91
CA MET A 83 11.08 -0.13 8.69
C MET A 83 11.72 -1.20 7.79
N GLN A 84 12.39 -2.19 8.37
CA GLN A 84 12.93 -3.33 7.64
C GLN A 84 11.82 -4.13 6.94
N LEU A 85 10.71 -4.40 7.64
CA LEU A 85 9.55 -5.09 7.07
C LEU A 85 8.88 -4.30 5.94
N LEU A 86 8.77 -2.98 6.07
CA LEU A 86 8.28 -2.10 4.99
C LEU A 86 9.16 -2.22 3.74
N ARG A 87 10.49 -2.20 3.90
CA ARG A 87 11.45 -2.37 2.80
C ARG A 87 11.35 -3.76 2.15
N ASP A 88 11.19 -4.81 2.96
CA ASP A 88 11.07 -6.18 2.48
C ASP A 88 9.79 -6.35 1.66
N ASN A 89 8.65 -5.81 2.13
CA ASN A 89 7.39 -5.81 1.40
C ASN A 89 7.50 -5.04 0.07
N LEU A 90 8.11 -3.85 0.07
CA LEU A 90 8.32 -3.08 -1.16
C LEU A 90 9.17 -3.85 -2.19
N THR A 91 10.22 -4.53 -1.73
CA THR A 91 11.08 -5.35 -2.59
C THR A 91 10.30 -6.51 -3.20
N LEU A 92 9.50 -7.20 -2.39
CA LEU A 92 8.65 -8.30 -2.84
C LEU A 92 7.64 -7.83 -3.91
N TRP A 93 6.89 -6.77 -3.63
CA TRP A 93 5.81 -6.29 -4.51
C TRP A 93 6.31 -5.63 -5.79
N THR A 94 7.50 -5.04 -5.78
CA THR A 94 8.11 -4.48 -7.00
C THR A 94 8.73 -5.56 -7.88
N SER A 95 9.20 -6.67 -7.28
CA SER A 95 9.65 -7.85 -8.04
C SER A 95 8.51 -8.60 -8.71
N ASP A 96 7.33 -8.67 -8.07
CA ASP A 96 6.13 -9.31 -8.63
C ASP A 96 5.61 -8.54 -9.86
N GLN A 97 5.55 -7.20 -9.76
CA GLN A 97 5.15 -6.33 -10.88
C GLN A 97 6.10 -6.34 -12.07
N SER A 98 7.39 -6.65 -11.86
CA SER A 98 8.36 -6.77 -12.95
C SER A 98 8.36 -8.17 -13.61
N GLY A 99 7.70 -9.16 -12.99
CA GLY A 99 7.49 -10.50 -13.56
C GLY A 99 6.28 -10.62 -14.50
N GLU A 100 5.29 -9.72 -14.40
CA GLU A 100 4.08 -9.75 -15.26
C GLU A 100 4.24 -9.04 -16.61
N ALA A 101 5.34 -8.30 -16.84
CA ALA A 101 5.58 -7.56 -18.08
C ALA A 101 6.00 -8.43 -19.29
N ASP A 102 6.11 -9.76 -19.13
CA ASP A 102 6.49 -10.70 -20.21
C ASP A 102 5.35 -11.65 -20.64
N ALA A 103 4.11 -11.40 -20.18
CA ALA A 103 2.95 -12.12 -20.70
C ALA A 103 2.48 -11.49 -22.02
N PRO A 104 2.49 -12.21 -23.17
CA PRO A 104 1.97 -11.68 -24.43
C PRO A 104 0.48 -11.35 -24.27
N ALA A 105 0.12 -10.12 -24.60
CA ALA A 105 -1.26 -9.65 -24.58
C ALA A 105 -2.16 -10.57 -25.44
N PRO A 106 -3.40 -10.87 -25.02
CA PRO A 106 -4.35 -11.57 -25.87
C PRO A 106 -4.73 -10.67 -27.05
N GLU A 107 -4.30 -11.04 -28.25
CA GLU A 107 -4.84 -10.49 -29.49
C GLU A 107 -6.33 -10.84 -29.59
N GLY A 108 -7.19 -9.82 -29.63
CA GLY A 108 -8.57 -10.01 -30.05
C GLY A 108 -9.56 -9.02 -29.48
N SER A 109 -9.66 -7.83 -30.09
CA SER A 109 -10.94 -7.13 -30.29
C SER A 109 -10.75 -5.80 -31.01
N THR A 110 -10.90 -5.78 -32.33
CA THR A 110 -11.33 -4.59 -33.10
C THR A 110 -12.01 -5.05 -34.39
N GLU A 111 -13.30 -4.74 -34.51
CA GLU A 111 -14.12 -4.52 -35.73
C GLU A 111 -15.59 -4.56 -35.25
N GLU A 112 -16.06 -3.55 -34.52
CA GLU A 112 -16.78 -2.38 -35.06
C GLU A 112 -17.87 -2.71 -36.08
N ASP A 113 -19.04 -3.09 -35.53
CA ASP A 113 -20.35 -2.92 -36.14
C ASP A 113 -20.57 -1.46 -36.58
N LYS A 114 -20.46 -1.20 -37.89
CA LYS A 114 -21.10 -0.06 -38.55
C LYS A 114 -21.53 -0.42 -39.98
N VAL A 115 -22.76 -0.90 -40.13
CA VAL A 115 -23.58 -0.48 -41.28
C VAL A 115 -24.98 -0.17 -40.77
N GLN A 116 -25.18 1.12 -40.57
CA GLN A 116 -26.44 1.74 -40.22
C GLN A 116 -27.28 1.90 -41.49
N ASN A 117 -28.49 1.37 -41.40
CA ASN A 117 -29.64 1.61 -42.24
C ASN A 117 -29.86 3.13 -42.46
N GLU A 118 -29.96 3.61 -43.70
CA GLU A 118 -30.86 4.68 -44.17
C GLU A 118 -30.58 5.09 -45.64
N ALA A 119 -31.68 5.31 -46.37
CA ALA A 119 -31.87 5.78 -47.76
C ALA A 119 -31.88 4.73 -48.89
#